data_AF-A0A914KW90-F1
#
_entry.id   AF-A0A914KW90-F1
#
_cell.length_a   1.000
_cell.length_b   1.000
_cell.length_c   1.000
_cell.angle_alpha   90.00
_cell.angle_beta   90.00
_cell.angle_gamma   90.00
#
_symmetry.space_group_name_H-M   'P 1'
#
loop_
_entity.id
_entity.type
_entity.pdbx_description
1 polymer ?
#
loop_
_entity_poly.entity_id
_entity_poly.type
_entity_poly.pdbx_seq_one_letter_code
_entity_poly.pdbx_strand_id
1 'polypeptide(L)'
;MSKNVPKNNDHFNSKNQIYSSRSFTLVKMAICISVLASFLLQMYVIVEIVWTKCRKLLFEEQMENKISKEDYEKESKDDSCQYEEKEVGDNKRWIPLLPQHFKLGTELLVRTLLVTVCFLFAAAVPNLERIIPLVGITSGMLLAFVYPTLIDLLTFLPQLLASFGWKSLKVQLFILINLALAAVGLFGMVAGLRANIIEILASTASPSLTESGLNNNTQIHANISNFTS
;
A
#
# COMPACT_ATOMS: atom_id res chain seq x y z
N MET A 1 7.43 23.87 68.23
CA MET A 1 7.94 24.76 67.16
C MET A 1 7.52 24.15 65.83
N SER A 2 6.31 24.50 65.36
CA SER A 2 5.69 23.89 64.18
C SER A 2 6.29 24.49 62.91
N LYS A 3 6.96 23.67 62.09
CA LYS A 3 7.57 24.12 60.83
C LYS A 3 6.47 24.21 59.76
N ASN A 4 6.15 25.44 59.36
CA ASN A 4 5.34 25.73 58.18
C ASN A 4 6.10 25.29 56.92
N VAL A 5 5.60 24.26 56.25
CA VAL A 5 6.05 23.84 54.92
C VAL A 5 5.26 24.65 53.87
N PRO A 6 5.92 25.37 52.95
CA PRO A 6 5.23 26.25 52.00
C PRO A 6 4.51 25.47 50.89
N LYS A 7 3.21 25.73 50.77
CA LYS A 7 2.20 25.10 49.89
C LYS A 7 2.22 25.59 48.44
N ASN A 8 3.40 25.90 47.88
CA ASN A 8 3.51 26.69 46.63
C ASN A 8 3.93 25.90 45.37
N ASN A 9 4.30 24.61 45.52
CA ASN A 9 4.83 23.82 44.39
C ASN A 9 3.73 23.10 43.58
N ASP A 10 2.53 22.94 44.13
CA ASP A 10 1.46 22.17 43.49
C ASP A 10 0.79 22.96 42.35
N HIS A 11 0.74 24.29 42.47
CA HIS A 11 0.04 25.15 41.52
C HIS A 11 0.81 25.37 40.21
N PHE A 12 2.14 25.24 40.23
CA PHE A 12 3.00 25.31 39.05
C PHE A 12 3.01 23.98 38.29
N ASN A 13 3.05 22.85 39.00
CA ASN A 13 3.03 21.52 38.39
C ASN A 13 1.67 21.21 37.72
N SER A 14 0.57 21.63 38.36
CA SER A 14 -0.78 21.48 37.79
C SER A 14 -0.96 22.26 36.48
N LYS A 15 -0.48 23.52 36.41
CA LYS A 15 -0.56 24.31 35.17
C LYS A 15 0.25 23.67 34.04
N ASN A 16 1.47 23.19 34.29
CA ASN A 16 2.28 22.53 33.26
C ASN A 16 1.66 21.19 32.79
N GLN A 17 1.03 20.42 33.67
CA GLN A 17 0.25 19.24 33.27
C GLN A 17 -0.96 19.58 32.40
N ILE A 18 -1.67 20.67 32.70
CA ILE A 18 -2.84 21.12 31.93
C ILE A 18 -2.45 21.70 30.57
N TYR A 19 -1.33 22.43 30.48
CA TYR A 19 -0.82 22.90 29.18
C TYR A 19 -0.30 21.75 28.32
N SER A 20 0.32 20.74 28.93
CA SER A 20 0.74 19.51 28.24
C SER A 20 -0.47 18.76 27.65
N SER A 21 -1.56 18.61 28.40
CA SER A 21 -2.75 17.89 27.92
C SER A 21 -3.48 18.63 26.80
N ARG A 22 -3.59 19.97 26.84
CA ARG A 22 -4.24 20.76 25.79
C ARG A 22 -3.43 20.76 24.49
N SER A 23 -2.12 20.96 24.56
CA SER A 23 -1.25 20.91 23.39
C SER A 23 -1.22 19.51 22.76
N PHE A 24 -1.17 18.46 23.58
CA PHE A 24 -1.23 17.08 23.09
C PHE A 24 -2.58 16.75 22.43
N THR A 25 -3.68 17.29 22.97
CA THR A 25 -5.01 17.14 22.37
C THR A 25 -5.09 17.85 21.01
N LEU A 26 -4.56 19.07 20.89
CA LEU A 26 -4.54 19.79 19.62
C LEU A 26 -3.72 19.05 18.55
N VAL A 27 -2.55 18.49 18.92
CA VAL A 27 -1.73 17.69 18.01
C VAL A 27 -2.49 16.43 17.56
N LYS A 28 -3.18 15.74 18.46
CA LYS A 28 -4.01 14.59 18.10
C LYS A 28 -5.13 14.96 17.13
N MET A 29 -5.81 16.09 17.37
CA MET A 29 -6.86 16.58 16.47
C MET A 29 -6.30 16.96 15.11
N ALA A 30 -5.13 17.61 15.06
CA ALA A 30 -4.46 17.97 13.81
C ALA A 30 -4.02 16.73 13.00
N ILE A 31 -3.43 15.73 13.65
CA ILE A 31 -3.07 14.45 13.02
C ILE A 31 -4.33 13.74 12.51
N CYS A 32 -5.41 13.72 13.28
CA CYS A 32 -6.68 13.10 12.88
C CYS A 32 -7.25 13.75 11.60
N ILE A 33 -7.31 15.08 11.56
CA ILE A 33 -7.77 15.83 10.39
C ILE A 33 -6.87 15.57 9.18
N SER A 34 -5.54 15.57 9.37
CA SER A 34 -4.59 15.28 8.30
C SER A 34 -4.78 13.89 7.73
N VAL A 35 -4.88 12.87 8.58
CA VAL A 35 -5.08 11.47 8.16
C VAL A 35 -6.40 11.31 7.42
N LEU A 36 -7.48 11.94 7.93
CA LEU A 36 -8.78 11.90 7.27
C LEU A 36 -8.74 12.54 5.87
N ALA A 37 -8.11 13.70 5.74
CA ALA A 37 -7.95 14.38 4.46
C ALA A 37 -7.11 13.55 3.47
N SER A 38 -5.98 12.99 3.93
CA SER A 38 -5.12 12.13 3.11
C SER A 38 -5.83 10.85 2.67
N PHE A 39 -6.64 10.24 3.54
CA PHE A 39 -7.40 9.04 3.21
C PHE A 39 -8.40 9.30 2.06
N LEU A 40 -9.11 10.43 2.08
CA LEU A 40 -10.03 10.80 1.01
C LEU A 40 -9.32 10.98 -0.34
N LEU A 41 -8.13 11.60 -0.33
CA LEU A 41 -7.32 11.77 -1.54
C LEU A 41 -6.77 10.43 -2.06
N GLN A 42 -6.22 9.59 -1.18
CA GLN A 42 -5.71 8.27 -1.55
C GLN A 42 -6.81 7.39 -2.14
N MET A 43 -8.00 7.41 -1.53
CA MET A 43 -9.16 6.66 -2.01
C MET A 43 -9.61 7.15 -3.40
N TYR A 44 -9.68 8.46 -3.60
CA TYR A 44 -10.10 9.06 -4.86
C TYR A 44 -9.17 8.63 -6.02
N VAL A 45 -7.85 8.67 -5.80
CA VAL A 45 -6.87 8.26 -6.82
C VAL A 45 -7.05 6.79 -7.21
N ILE A 46 -7.28 5.90 -6.25
CA ILE A 46 -7.49 4.47 -6.52
C ILE A 46 -8.75 4.27 -7.37
N VAL A 47 -9.85 4.94 -7.02
CA VAL A 47 -11.12 4.85 -7.76
C VAL A 47 -10.95 5.33 -9.20
N GLU A 48 -10.27 6.46 -9.43
CA GLU A 48 -10.02 6.98 -10.78
C GLU A 48 -9.16 6.04 -11.63
N ILE A 49 -8.10 5.45 -11.05
CA ILE A 49 -7.23 4.49 -11.76
C ILE A 49 -8.00 3.20 -12.09
N VAL A 50 -8.76 2.66 -11.13
CA VAL A 50 -9.57 1.45 -11.32
C VAL A 50 -10.67 1.69 -12.36
N TRP A 51 -11.36 2.82 -12.28
CA TRP A 51 -12.39 3.22 -13.24
C TRP A 51 -11.84 3.30 -14.68
N THR A 52 -10.65 3.88 -14.83
CA THR A 52 -9.99 4.00 -16.14
C THR A 52 -9.67 2.62 -16.72
N LYS A 53 -9.25 1.66 -15.89
CA LYS A 53 -8.96 0.28 -16.33
C LYS A 53 -10.24 -0.51 -16.63
N CYS A 54 -11.24 -0.48 -15.75
CA CYS A 54 -12.53 -1.13 -16.01
C CYS A 54 -13.19 -0.61 -17.28
N ARG A 55 -13.08 0.70 -17.55
CA ARG A 55 -13.58 1.28 -18.80
C ARG A 55 -12.91 0.66 -20.03
N LYS A 56 -11.59 0.42 -19.99
CA LYS A 56 -10.87 -0.20 -21.12
C LYS A 56 -11.32 -1.63 -21.36
N LEU A 57 -11.38 -2.45 -20.31
CA LEU A 57 -11.78 -3.86 -20.42
C LEU A 57 -13.22 -4.01 -20.95
N LEU A 58 -14.14 -3.20 -20.40
CA LEU A 58 -15.52 -3.22 -20.84
C LEU A 58 -15.67 -2.71 -22.27
N PHE A 59 -14.81 -1.79 -22.72
CA PHE A 59 -14.82 -1.33 -24.11
C PHE A 59 -14.27 -2.39 -25.07
N GLU A 60 -13.28 -3.18 -24.64
CA GLU A 60 -12.68 -4.26 -25.45
C GLU A 60 -13.68 -5.39 -25.73
N GLU A 61 -14.43 -5.84 -24.73
CA GLU A 61 -15.52 -6.83 -24.91
C GLU A 61 -16.63 -6.31 -25.85
N GLN A 62 -16.93 -5.01 -25.82
CA GLN A 62 -17.95 -4.43 -26.71
C GLN A 62 -17.48 -4.35 -28.16
N MET A 63 -16.18 -4.14 -28.39
CA MET A 63 -15.59 -4.12 -29.73
C MET A 63 -15.54 -5.53 -30.32
N GLU A 64 -15.16 -6.54 -29.54
CA GLU A 64 -15.15 -7.94 -29.98
C GLU A 64 -16.56 -8.44 -30.33
N ASN A 65 -17.56 -8.12 -29.51
CA ASN A 65 -18.97 -8.46 -29.79
C ASN A 65 -19.53 -7.73 -31.03
N LYS A 66 -19.09 -6.50 -31.30
CA LYS A 66 -19.50 -5.75 -32.51
C LYS A 66 -18.83 -6.29 -33.77
N ILE A 67 -17.53 -6.56 -33.73
CA ILE A 67 -16.80 -7.14 -34.87
C ILE A 67 -17.39 -8.50 -35.21
N SER A 68 -17.60 -9.37 -34.21
CA SER A 68 -18.23 -10.67 -34.43
C SER A 68 -19.61 -10.53 -35.07
N LYS A 69 -20.45 -9.58 -34.63
CA LYS A 69 -21.74 -9.30 -35.29
C LYS A 69 -21.60 -8.80 -36.73
N GLU A 70 -20.67 -7.88 -37.02
CA GLU A 70 -20.47 -7.37 -38.37
C GLU A 70 -19.93 -8.43 -39.33
N ASP A 71 -19.10 -9.36 -38.85
CA ASP A 71 -18.60 -10.48 -39.65
C ASP A 71 -19.71 -11.49 -39.97
N TYR A 72 -20.57 -11.82 -39.00
CA TYR A 72 -21.76 -12.65 -39.25
C TYR A 72 -22.78 -11.99 -40.21
N GLU A 73 -22.90 -10.66 -40.19
CA GLU A 73 -23.84 -9.93 -41.05
C GLU A 73 -23.29 -9.73 -42.48
N LYS A 74 -21.97 -9.71 -42.67
CA LYS A 74 -21.31 -9.69 -43.99
C LYS A 74 -21.39 -11.03 -44.70
N GLU A 75 -21.27 -12.15 -44.00
CA GLU A 75 -21.39 -13.49 -44.62
C GLU A 75 -22.81 -13.78 -45.12
N SER A 76 -23.82 -13.07 -44.61
CA SER A 76 -25.20 -13.13 -45.14
C SER A 76 -25.44 -12.24 -46.38
N LYS A 77 -24.48 -11.39 -46.79
CA LYS A 77 -24.73 -10.33 -47.78
C LYS A 77 -23.74 -10.26 -48.95
N ASP A 78 -22.76 -11.16 -49.02
CA ASP A 78 -21.82 -11.21 -50.14
C ASP A 78 -22.21 -12.26 -51.19
N ASP A 79 -23.16 -11.84 -52.01
CA ASP A 79 -23.20 -12.14 -53.44
C ASP A 79 -23.00 -10.79 -54.19
N SER A 80 -22.01 -9.97 -53.82
CA SER A 80 -21.63 -8.73 -54.56
C SER A 80 -20.28 -8.13 -54.10
N CYS A 81 -19.19 -8.55 -54.75
CA CYS A 81 -17.86 -7.95 -54.61
C CYS A 81 -17.84 -6.40 -54.77
N GLN A 82 -17.34 -5.69 -53.75
CA GLN A 82 -16.56 -4.45 -53.92
C GLN A 82 -15.48 -4.33 -52.85
N TYR A 83 -14.22 -4.29 -53.29
CA TYR A 83 -13.08 -3.89 -52.48
C TYR A 83 -13.05 -2.35 -52.40
N GLU A 84 -13.62 -1.79 -51.33
CA GLU A 84 -13.43 -0.40 -50.94
C GLU A 84 -12.46 -0.34 -49.74
N GLU A 85 -11.34 0.34 -49.94
CA GLU A 85 -10.31 0.62 -48.95
C GLU A 85 -10.89 1.58 -47.89
N LYS A 86 -11.32 1.04 -46.75
CA LYS A 86 -11.79 1.85 -45.62
C LYS A 86 -10.59 2.44 -44.88
N GLU A 87 -10.30 3.70 -45.19
CA GLU A 87 -9.47 4.54 -44.33
C GLU A 87 -9.99 4.49 -42.89
N VAL A 88 -9.11 4.12 -41.96
CA VAL A 88 -9.36 4.16 -40.52
C VAL A 88 -9.38 5.62 -40.10
N GLY A 89 -10.52 6.26 -40.35
CA GLY A 89 -10.84 7.59 -39.91
C GLY A 89 -10.77 7.68 -38.39
N ASP A 90 -9.99 8.66 -37.94
CA ASP A 90 -9.74 9.10 -36.58
C ASP A 90 -11.06 9.51 -35.88
N ASN A 91 -11.90 8.54 -35.51
CA ASN A 91 -13.22 8.78 -34.93
C ASN A 91 -13.16 8.76 -33.39
N LYS A 92 -12.34 9.66 -32.83
CA LYS A 92 -12.24 9.97 -31.39
C LYS A 92 -13.45 10.76 -30.89
N ARG A 93 -14.68 10.32 -31.17
CA ARG A 93 -15.87 11.14 -30.85
C ARG A 93 -17.10 10.43 -30.28
N TRP A 94 -16.99 9.18 -29.83
CA TRP A 94 -18.15 8.45 -29.31
C TRP A 94 -17.96 7.98 -27.86
N ILE A 95 -18.01 8.93 -26.93
CA ILE A 95 -18.42 8.71 -25.53
C ILE A 95 -19.72 9.50 -25.43
N PRO A 96 -20.92 8.87 -25.35
CA PRO A 96 -21.35 8.17 -24.12
C PRO A 96 -22.49 7.14 -24.31
N LEU A 97 -22.27 5.85 -24.03
CA LEU A 97 -23.39 4.89 -23.84
C LEU A 97 -23.10 3.85 -22.74
N LEU A 98 -22.38 4.26 -21.69
CA LEU A 98 -22.30 3.46 -20.47
C LEU A 98 -23.52 3.80 -19.59
N PRO A 99 -24.34 2.81 -19.17
CA PRO A 99 -25.45 3.04 -18.25
C PRO A 99 -24.91 3.76 -17.00
N GLN A 100 -25.44 4.95 -16.69
CA GLN A 100 -25.02 5.73 -15.51
C GLN A 100 -25.11 4.92 -14.21
N HIS A 101 -26.06 3.97 -14.16
CA HIS A 101 -26.24 3.04 -13.04
C HIS A 101 -25.03 2.13 -12.79
N PHE A 102 -24.32 1.70 -13.83
CA PHE A 102 -23.16 0.82 -13.69
C PHE A 102 -21.91 1.56 -13.19
N LYS A 103 -21.78 2.85 -13.56
CA LYS A 103 -20.74 3.73 -13.01
C LYS A 103 -20.89 3.88 -11.51
N LEU A 104 -22.10 4.21 -11.06
CA LEU A 104 -22.39 4.41 -9.65
C LEU A 104 -22.23 3.11 -8.86
N GLY A 105 -22.71 1.98 -9.41
CA GLY A 105 -22.59 0.67 -8.78
C GLY A 105 -21.14 0.22 -8.60
N THR A 106 -20.30 0.37 -9.62
CA THR A 106 -18.88 -0.01 -9.55
C THR A 106 -18.10 0.90 -8.60
N GLU A 107 -18.35 2.21 -8.63
CA GLU A 107 -17.74 3.16 -7.70
C GLU A 107 -18.09 2.82 -6.25
N LEU A 108 -19.38 2.59 -5.96
CA LEU A 108 -19.86 2.21 -4.62
C LEU A 108 -19.32 0.86 -4.18
N LEU A 109 -19.23 -0.12 -5.08
CA LEU A 109 -18.72 -1.45 -4.76
C LEU A 109 -17.22 -1.39 -4.42
N VAL A 110 -16.41 -0.73 -5.23
CA VAL A 110 -14.97 -0.55 -4.96
C VAL A 110 -14.75 0.25 -3.67
N ARG A 111 -15.53 1.31 -3.48
CA ARG A 111 -15.51 2.12 -2.26
C ARG A 111 -15.85 1.30 -1.02
N THR A 112 -16.90 0.49 -1.10
CA THR A 112 -17.34 -0.36 0.01
C THR A 112 -16.30 -1.43 0.30
N LEU A 113 -15.78 -2.13 -0.71
CA LEU A 113 -14.74 -3.15 -0.53
C LEU A 113 -13.47 -2.57 0.10
N LEU A 114 -12.98 -1.42 -0.37
CA LEU A 114 -11.79 -0.78 0.20
C LEU A 114 -11.99 -0.42 1.68
N VAL A 115 -13.13 0.18 2.02
CA VAL A 115 -13.44 0.55 3.41
C VAL A 115 -13.61 -0.70 4.28
N THR A 116 -14.27 -1.75 3.78
CA THR A 116 -14.41 -3.03 4.50
C THR A 116 -13.06 -3.68 4.76
N VAL A 117 -12.15 -3.69 3.79
CA VAL A 117 -10.79 -4.22 3.97
C VAL A 117 -10.01 -3.39 5.00
N CYS A 118 -10.08 -2.06 4.93
CA CYS A 118 -9.46 -1.19 5.94
C CYS A 118 -10.03 -1.45 7.34
N PHE A 119 -11.34 -1.60 7.47
CA PHE A 119 -11.98 -1.90 8.74
C PHE A 119 -11.59 -3.28 9.28
N LEU A 120 -11.49 -4.29 8.41
CA LEU A 120 -10.98 -5.61 8.77
C LEU A 120 -9.54 -5.55 9.25
N PHE A 121 -8.67 -4.79 8.59
CA PHE A 121 -7.29 -4.58 9.05
C PHE A 121 -7.23 -3.86 10.41
N ALA A 122 -8.05 -2.83 10.60
CA ALA A 122 -8.14 -2.13 11.88
C ALA A 122 -8.66 -3.03 13.02
N ALA A 123 -9.61 -3.92 12.72
CA ALA A 123 -10.14 -4.89 13.68
C ALA A 123 -9.14 -6.04 13.96
N ALA A 124 -8.40 -6.49 12.95
CA ALA A 124 -7.46 -7.58 13.07
C ALA A 124 -6.18 -7.19 13.84
N VAL A 125 -5.75 -5.92 13.76
CA VAL A 125 -4.50 -5.48 14.37
C VAL A 125 -4.69 -4.25 15.26
N PRO A 126 -4.71 -4.45 16.60
CA PRO A 126 -4.81 -3.35 17.55
C PRO A 126 -3.53 -2.51 17.67
N ASN A 127 -2.39 -2.97 17.10
CA ASN A 127 -1.08 -2.31 17.16
C ASN A 127 -0.60 -1.89 15.76
N LEU A 128 -1.06 -0.73 15.28
CA LEU A 128 -0.74 -0.17 13.95
C LEU A 128 0.75 0.07 13.72
N GLU A 129 1.51 0.35 14.78
CA GLU A 129 2.95 0.64 14.73
C GLU A 129 3.76 -0.48 14.04
N ARG A 130 3.29 -1.72 14.13
CA ARG A 130 4.03 -2.89 13.62
C ARG A 130 3.65 -3.31 12.19
N ILE A 131 2.46 -2.94 11.71
CA ILE A 131 2.06 -3.21 10.32
C ILE A 131 2.71 -2.23 9.36
N ILE A 132 2.80 -0.96 9.74
CA ILE A 132 3.31 0.11 8.87
C ILE A 132 4.69 -0.24 8.27
N PRO A 133 5.70 -0.65 9.06
CA PRO A 133 6.99 -1.06 8.51
C PRO A 133 6.91 -2.35 7.67
N LEU A 134 6.04 -3.29 8.01
CA LEU A 134 5.84 -4.54 7.24
C LEU A 134 5.36 -4.26 5.81
N VAL A 135 4.29 -3.48 5.66
CA VAL A 135 3.73 -3.12 4.35
C VAL A 135 4.63 -2.12 3.63
N GLY A 136 5.32 -1.25 4.37
CA GLY A 136 6.25 -0.27 3.81
C GLY A 136 7.48 -0.92 3.18
N ILE A 137 8.12 -1.88 3.85
CA ILE A 137 9.26 -2.61 3.29
C ILE A 137 8.82 -3.48 2.12
N THR A 138 7.68 -4.16 2.24
CA THR A 138 7.16 -5.03 1.17
C THR A 138 6.83 -4.22 -0.09
N SER A 139 5.98 -3.20 0.03
CA SER A 139 5.61 -2.35 -1.11
C SER A 139 6.78 -1.49 -1.61
N GLY A 140 7.59 -0.96 -0.70
CA GLY A 140 8.75 -0.13 -1.03
C GLY A 140 9.81 -0.89 -1.82
N MET A 141 10.19 -2.11 -1.40
CA MET A 141 11.18 -2.91 -2.13
C MET A 141 10.64 -3.39 -3.47
N LEU A 142 9.35 -3.74 -3.55
CA LEU A 142 8.71 -4.12 -4.80
C LEU A 142 8.66 -2.94 -5.79
N LEU A 143 8.23 -1.75 -5.36
CA LEU A 143 8.13 -0.59 -6.23
C LEU A 143 9.49 0.02 -6.60
N ALA A 144 10.47 -0.02 -5.69
CA ALA A 144 11.77 0.61 -5.91
C ALA A 144 12.75 -0.25 -6.71
N PHE A 145 12.74 -1.57 -6.53
CA PHE A 145 13.72 -2.45 -7.17
C PHE A 145 13.08 -3.44 -8.14
N VAL A 146 12.00 -4.12 -7.73
CA VAL A 146 11.42 -5.19 -8.54
C VAL A 146 10.67 -4.63 -9.75
N TYR A 147 9.89 -3.57 -9.59
CA TYR A 147 9.07 -3.02 -10.67
C TYR A 147 9.92 -2.38 -11.79
N PRO A 148 10.93 -1.54 -11.50
CA PRO A 148 11.78 -0.95 -12.55
C PRO A 148 12.59 -2.02 -13.29
N THR A 149 13.18 -2.98 -12.57
CA THR A 149 13.98 -4.06 -13.19
C THR A 149 13.12 -5.01 -14.03
N LEU A 150 11.88 -5.27 -13.62
CA LEU A 150 10.95 -6.10 -14.39
C LEU A 150 10.55 -5.41 -15.70
N ILE A 151 10.30 -4.10 -15.67
CA ILE A 151 9.97 -3.33 -16.88
C ILE A 151 11.17 -3.24 -17.81
N ASP A 152 12.35 -2.92 -17.28
CA ASP A 152 13.57 -2.83 -18.07
C ASP A 152 13.90 -4.18 -18.73
N LEU A 153 13.72 -5.27 -17.98
CA LEU A 153 13.89 -6.61 -18.53
C LEU A 153 12.86 -6.92 -19.62
N LEU A 154 11.56 -6.70 -19.37
CA LEU A 154 10.52 -7.02 -20.36
C LEU A 154 10.63 -6.18 -21.63
N THR A 155 11.02 -4.91 -21.51
CA THR A 155 11.05 -3.97 -22.64
C THR A 155 12.30 -4.15 -23.49
N PHE A 156 13.47 -4.24 -22.86
CA PHE A 156 14.74 -4.21 -23.60
C PHE A 156 15.29 -5.59 -23.96
N LEU A 157 14.88 -6.66 -23.25
CA LEU A 157 15.33 -8.01 -23.54
C LEU A 157 15.02 -8.47 -24.98
N PRO A 158 13.79 -8.36 -25.52
CA PRO A 158 13.51 -8.81 -26.88
C PRO A 158 14.30 -7.99 -27.92
N GLN A 159 14.47 -6.69 -27.68
CA GLN A 159 15.17 -5.80 -28.59
C GLN A 159 16.69 -6.06 -28.64
N LEU A 160 17.31 -6.28 -27.48
CA LEU A 160 18.74 -6.63 -27.40
C LEU A 160 19.03 -8.02 -27.97
N LEU A 161 18.12 -8.96 -27.74
CA LEU A 161 18.27 -10.32 -28.21
C LEU A 161 18.20 -10.40 -29.75
N ALA A 162 17.30 -9.64 -30.36
CA ALA A 162 17.19 -9.53 -31.81
C ALA A 162 18.44 -8.89 -32.46
N SER A 163 19.09 -7.93 -31.77
CA SER A 163 20.24 -7.20 -32.34
C SER A 163 21.59 -7.92 -32.15
N PHE A 164 21.85 -8.52 -30.99
CA PHE A 164 23.17 -9.04 -30.64
C PHE A 164 23.24 -10.56 -30.48
N GLY A 165 22.10 -11.25 -30.43
CA GLY A 165 22.02 -12.69 -30.20
C GLY A 165 22.39 -13.12 -28.76
N TRP A 166 22.03 -14.36 -28.42
CA TRP A 166 22.14 -14.92 -27.06
C TRP A 166 23.57 -14.98 -26.49
N LYS A 167 24.59 -15.02 -27.35
CA LYS A 167 26.00 -15.20 -26.95
C LYS A 167 26.73 -13.88 -26.69
N SER A 168 26.08 -12.74 -26.90
CA SER A 168 26.71 -11.45 -26.68
C SER A 168 26.85 -11.19 -25.18
N LEU A 169 28.07 -10.89 -24.74
CA LEU A 169 28.37 -10.50 -23.36
C LEU A 169 27.53 -9.30 -22.90
N LYS A 170 27.14 -8.39 -23.81
CA LYS A 170 26.27 -7.25 -23.46
C LYS A 170 24.89 -7.70 -23.01
N VAL A 171 24.32 -8.70 -23.69
CA VAL A 171 22.99 -9.26 -23.36
C VAL A 171 23.07 -10.01 -22.03
N GLN A 172 24.13 -10.82 -21.85
CA GLN A 172 24.33 -11.55 -20.60
C GLN A 172 24.54 -10.61 -19.40
N LEU A 173 25.36 -9.56 -19.55
CA LEU A 173 25.59 -8.58 -18.49
C LEU A 173 24.32 -7.79 -18.16
N PHE A 174 23.52 -7.42 -19.18
CA PHE A 174 22.24 -6.75 -18.98
C PHE A 174 21.25 -7.62 -18.20
N ILE A 175 21.11 -8.90 -18.55
CA ILE A 175 20.25 -9.83 -17.82
C ILE A 175 20.78 -10.01 -16.39
N LEU A 176 22.10 -10.19 -16.25
CA LEU A 176 22.72 -10.42 -14.95
C LEU A 176 22.51 -9.24 -14.00
N ILE A 177 22.67 -8.00 -14.46
CA ILE A 177 22.51 -6.83 -13.60
C ILE A 177 21.06 -6.60 -13.19
N ASN A 178 20.11 -6.77 -14.11
CA ASN A 178 18.68 -6.68 -13.80
C ASN A 178 18.24 -7.80 -12.85
N LEU A 179 18.75 -9.01 -13.04
CA LEU A 179 18.48 -10.13 -12.16
C LEU A 179 19.12 -9.94 -10.78
N ALA A 180 20.34 -9.42 -10.71
CA ALA A 180 21.01 -9.11 -9.45
C ALA A 180 20.27 -8.01 -8.68
N LEU A 181 19.80 -6.96 -9.35
CA LEU A 181 18.98 -5.91 -8.74
C LEU A 181 17.64 -6.46 -8.22
N ALA A 182 16.98 -7.32 -9.00
CA ALA A 182 15.77 -8.00 -8.55
C ALA A 182 16.03 -8.92 -7.34
N ALA A 183 17.16 -9.64 -7.33
CA ALA A 183 17.56 -10.49 -6.21
C ALA A 183 17.88 -9.68 -4.95
N VAL A 184 18.52 -8.52 -5.07
CA VAL A 184 18.76 -7.59 -3.95
C VAL A 184 17.43 -7.08 -3.40
N GLY A 185 16.48 -6.71 -4.27
CA GLY A 185 15.14 -6.30 -3.86
C GLY A 185 14.40 -7.40 -3.09
N LEU A 186 14.45 -8.64 -3.60
CA LEU A 186 13.82 -9.80 -2.94
C LEU A 186 14.51 -10.14 -1.61
N PHE A 187 15.84 -10.07 -1.55
CA PHE A 187 16.60 -10.29 -0.33
C PHE A 187 16.26 -9.24 0.74
N GLY A 188 16.22 -7.96 0.35
CA GLY A 188 15.83 -6.86 1.23
C GLY A 188 14.40 -7.03 1.75
N MET A 189 13.47 -7.47 0.90
CA MET A 189 12.10 -7.80 1.30
C MET A 189 12.07 -8.94 2.33
N VAL A 190 12.75 -10.06 2.08
CA VAL A 190 12.77 -11.22 3.00
C VAL A 190 13.44 -10.86 4.33
N ALA A 191 14.56 -10.13 4.30
CA ALA A 191 15.26 -9.70 5.51
C ALA A 191 14.38 -8.77 6.36
N GLY A 192 13.76 -7.77 5.74
CA GLY A 192 12.88 -6.83 6.46
C GLY A 192 11.58 -7.47 6.95
N LEU A 193 11.03 -8.44 6.21
CA LEU A 193 9.87 -9.24 6.64
C LEU A 193 10.24 -10.08 7.87
N ARG A 194 11.41 -10.76 7.85
CA ARG A 194 11.88 -11.56 8.99
C ARG A 194 12.10 -10.71 10.24
N ALA A 195 12.73 -9.54 10.10
CA ALA A 195 12.95 -8.63 11.23
C ALA A 195 11.61 -8.21 11.86
N ASN A 196 10.62 -7.83 11.04
CA ASN A 196 9.28 -7.45 11.52
C ASN A 196 8.53 -8.61 12.19
N ILE A 197 8.56 -9.82 11.60
CA ILE A 197 7.85 -10.99 12.14
C ILE A 197 8.44 -11.43 13.49
N ILE A 198 9.77 -11.42 13.65
CA ILE A 198 10.42 -11.78 14.92
C ILE A 198 9.98 -10.81 16.03
N GLU A 199 9.90 -9.51 15.73
CA GLU A 199 9.42 -8.50 16.67
C GLU A 199 7.96 -8.71 17.06
N ILE A 200 7.10 -9.08 16.09
CA ILE A 200 5.71 -9.48 16.36
C ILE A 200 5.69 -10.69 17.31
N LEU A 201 6.42 -11.75 16.97
CA LEU A 201 6.40 -13.00 17.72
C LEU A 201 6.94 -12.83 19.15
N ALA A 202 8.03 -12.10 19.32
CA ALA A 202 8.61 -11.81 20.63
C ALA A 202 7.62 -11.05 21.54
N SER A 203 6.90 -10.09 20.97
CA SER A 203 5.89 -9.33 21.73
C SER A 203 4.66 -10.18 22.12
N THR A 204 4.26 -11.14 21.27
CA THR A 204 3.12 -12.03 21.53
C THR A 204 3.50 -13.18 22.48
N ALA A 205 4.78 -13.55 22.56
CA ALA A 205 5.30 -14.53 23.52
C ALA A 205 5.54 -13.94 24.93
N SER A 206 5.34 -12.63 25.10
CA SER A 206 5.52 -11.92 26.38
C SER A 206 4.23 -11.61 27.19
N PRO A 207 3.16 -12.45 27.24
CA PRO A 207 2.13 -12.26 28.26
C PRO A 207 2.54 -12.83 29.64
N SER A 208 3.68 -13.52 29.78
CA SER A 208 4.04 -14.24 31.02
C SER A 208 5.41 -13.91 31.65
N LEU A 209 6.25 -13.06 31.05
CA LEU A 209 7.60 -12.76 31.60
C LEU A 209 7.78 -11.33 32.13
N THR A 210 6.84 -10.42 31.88
CA THR A 210 6.89 -9.05 32.46
C THR A 210 6.61 -9.06 33.97
N GLU A 211 5.97 -10.09 34.51
CA GLU A 211 5.77 -10.24 35.95
C GLU A 211 7.03 -10.72 36.69
N SER A 212 7.96 -11.38 35.99
CA SER A 212 9.22 -11.90 36.55
C SER A 212 10.41 -10.93 36.43
N GLY A 213 10.25 -9.82 35.71
CA GLY A 213 11.25 -8.75 35.62
C GLY A 213 11.03 -7.61 36.62
N LEU A 214 9.81 -7.46 37.15
CA LEU A 214 9.47 -6.42 38.12
C LEU A 214 9.62 -6.90 39.57
N ASN A 215 9.35 -8.18 39.86
CA ASN A 215 9.53 -8.75 41.19
C ASN A 215 11.02 -8.78 41.63
N ASN A 216 11.96 -8.97 40.70
CA ASN A 216 13.38 -9.01 41.01
C ASN A 216 13.95 -7.61 41.32
N ASN A 217 13.50 -6.57 40.62
CA ASN A 217 13.95 -5.20 40.88
C ASN A 217 13.33 -4.61 42.14
N THR A 218 12.08 -4.97 42.49
CA THR A 218 11.49 -4.56 43.77
C THR A 218 12.09 -5.32 44.95
N GLN A 219 12.47 -6.60 44.80
CA GLN A 219 13.22 -7.32 45.84
C GLN A 219 14.63 -6.77 46.05
N ILE A 220 15.35 -6.38 44.99
CA ILE A 220 16.70 -5.79 45.12
C ILE A 220 16.62 -4.43 45.87
N HIS A 221 15.61 -3.61 45.60
CA HIS A 221 15.41 -2.36 46.34
C HIS A 221 15.02 -2.58 47.81
N ALA A 222 14.24 -3.61 48.13
CA ALA A 222 13.87 -3.95 49.51
C ALA A 222 15.03 -4.55 50.33
N ASN A 223 15.96 -5.26 49.68
CA ASN A 223 17.11 -5.84 50.37
C ASN A 223 18.22 -4.81 50.67
N ILE A 224 18.35 -3.77 49.84
CA ILE A 224 19.30 -2.67 50.07
C ILE A 224 18.83 -1.76 51.22
N SER A 225 17.51 -1.58 51.40
CA SER A 225 16.97 -0.80 52.53
C SER A 225 17.11 -1.51 53.89
N ASN A 226 17.23 -2.84 53.91
CA ASN A 226 17.41 -3.62 55.15
C ASN A 226 18.90 -3.77 55.54
N PHE A 227 19.83 -3.38 54.68
CA PHE A 227 21.27 -3.43 54.96
C PHE A 227 21.83 -2.07 55.43
N THR A 228 21.01 -1.02 55.45
CA THR A 228 21.41 0.36 55.80
C THR A 228 20.73 0.90 57.07
N SER A 229 20.18 0.02 57.92
CA SER A 229 19.77 0.34 59.31
C SER A 229 20.55 -0.48 60.32
#